data_AF-A0A7I8K796-F1
#
_entry.id   AF-A0A7I8K796-F1
#
_cell.length_a   1.000
_cell.length_b   1.000
_cell.length_c   1.000
_cell.angle_alpha   90.00
_cell.angle_beta   90.00
_cell.angle_gamma   90.00
#
_symmetry.space_group_name_H-M   'P 1'
#
loop_
_entity.id
_entity.type
_entity.pdbx_description
1 polymer ?
#
loop_
_entity_poly.entity_id
_entity_poly.type
_entity_poly.pdbx_seq_one_letter_code
_entity_poly.pdbx_strand_id
1 'polypeptide(L)'
;MKLPTAPILALVVCLLVFSSVEGVVEVDSAFCATKCKARCAKASAKDRCLFYCGVCCRDCSCVPSGTYGNKDECPCYRDKLTSDQKRKPKCP
;
A
#
# COMPACT_ATOMS: atom_id res chain seq x y z
N MET A 1 -4.02 42.87 34.25
CA MET A 1 -3.19 41.80 33.65
C MET A 1 -3.83 41.42 32.32
N LYS A 2 -3.27 41.86 31.18
CA LYS A 2 -3.82 41.60 29.84
C LYS A 2 -3.17 40.32 29.33
N LEU A 3 -3.93 39.23 29.35
CA LEU A 3 -3.45 37.93 28.88
C LEU A 3 -3.21 38.03 27.37
N PRO A 4 -2.01 37.71 26.86
CA PRO A 4 -1.70 37.88 25.45
C PRO A 4 -2.54 36.89 24.64
N THR A 5 -3.45 37.41 23.81
CA THR A 5 -4.39 36.62 22.99
C THR A 5 -3.70 35.91 21.83
N ALA A 6 -2.57 36.43 21.35
CA ALA A 6 -1.79 35.87 20.25
C ALA A 6 -1.21 34.46 20.52
N PRO A 7 -0.51 34.19 21.64
CA PRO A 7 0.00 32.83 21.93
C PRO A 7 -1.14 31.84 22.20
N ILE A 8 -2.27 32.30 22.76
CA ILE A 8 -3.45 31.46 22.98
C ILE A 8 -4.05 31.03 21.64
N LEU A 9 -4.18 31.98 20.70
CA LEU A 9 -4.69 31.70 19.36
C LEU A 9 -3.76 30.74 18.59
N ALA A 10 -2.44 30.93 18.69
CA ALA A 10 -1.46 30.05 18.06
C ALA A 10 -1.51 28.61 18.61
N LEU A 11 -1.68 28.44 19.92
CA LEU A 11 -1.75 27.14 20.58
C LEU A 11 -3.04 26.38 20.20
N VAL A 12 -4.17 27.10 20.11
CA VAL A 12 -5.45 26.54 19.64
C VAL A 12 -5.36 26.09 18.18
N VAL A 13 -4.79 26.92 17.29
CA VAL A 13 -4.59 26.55 15.88
C VAL A 13 -3.72 25.30 15.77
N CYS A 14 -2.65 25.21 16.56
CA CYS A 14 -1.77 24.04 16.61
C CYS A 14 -2.55 22.76 16.98
N LEU A 15 -3.35 22.80 18.04
CA LEU A 15 -4.15 21.65 18.46
C LEU A 15 -5.16 21.20 17.39
N LEU A 16 -5.72 22.14 16.61
CA LEU A 16 -6.64 21.84 15.51
C LEU A 16 -5.93 21.22 14.28
N VAL A 17 -4.68 21.61 13.99
CA VAL A 17 -3.90 20.91 12.96
C VAL A 17 -3.42 19.53 13.41
N PHE A 18 -3.10 19.33 14.70
CA PHE A 18 -2.73 18.01 15.22
C PHE A 18 -3.87 16.98 15.16
N SER A 19 -5.14 17.38 15.36
CA SER A 19 -6.27 16.46 15.21
C SER A 19 -6.63 16.16 13.75
N SER A 20 -6.12 16.94 12.79
CA SER A 20 -6.33 16.71 11.36
C SER A 20 -5.35 15.69 10.76
N VAL A 21 -4.34 15.25 11.52
CA VAL A 21 -3.36 14.23 11.09
C VAL A 21 -3.75 12.82 11.52
N GLU A 22 -5.04 12.50 11.56
CA GLU A 22 -5.50 11.13 11.72
C GLU A 22 -5.35 10.41 10.36
N GLY A 23 -4.15 9.86 10.15
CA GLY A 23 -3.85 8.71 9.30
C GLY A 23 -4.57 8.59 7.97
N VAL A 24 -3.89 8.95 6.89
CA VAL A 24 -4.19 8.42 5.55
C VAL A 24 -3.82 6.92 5.55
N VAL A 25 -4.68 6.08 6.12
CA VAL A 25 -4.63 4.64 5.85
C VAL A 25 -5.02 4.48 4.40
N GLU A 26 -4.01 4.28 3.57
CA GLU A 26 -4.18 3.81 2.19
C GLU A 26 -4.95 2.50 2.28
N VAL A 27 -6.28 2.58 2.09
CA VAL A 27 -7.15 1.44 1.83
C VAL A 27 -6.79 0.94 0.44
N ASP A 28 -5.59 0.37 0.32
CA ASP A 28 -5.30 -0.65 -0.68
C ASP A 28 -6.47 -1.63 -0.56
N SER A 29 -7.34 -1.66 -1.59
CA SER A 29 -8.73 -2.16 -1.46
C SER A 29 -8.78 -3.47 -0.66
N ALA A 30 -9.78 -3.66 0.22
CA ALA A 30 -9.88 -4.87 1.04
C ALA A 30 -9.70 -6.18 0.24
N PHE A 31 -10.04 -6.14 -1.06
CA PHE A 31 -9.71 -7.15 -2.06
C PHE A 31 -8.20 -7.42 -2.18
N CYS A 32 -7.37 -6.40 -2.46
CA CYS A 32 -5.92 -6.54 -2.58
C CYS A 32 -5.29 -7.04 -1.29
N ALA A 33 -5.67 -6.48 -0.14
CA ALA A 33 -5.16 -6.92 1.16
C ALA A 33 -5.43 -8.42 1.40
N THR A 34 -6.66 -8.87 1.14
CA THR A 34 -7.06 -10.27 1.34
C THR A 34 -6.36 -11.20 0.35
N LYS A 35 -6.36 -10.85 -0.94
CA LYS A 35 -5.77 -11.68 -1.99
C LYS A 35 -4.24 -11.76 -1.88
N CYS A 36 -3.57 -10.66 -1.57
CA CYS A 36 -2.12 -10.66 -1.37
C CYS A 36 -1.72 -11.43 -0.12
N LYS A 37 -2.52 -11.41 0.96
CA LYS A 37 -2.29 -12.27 2.12
C LYS A 37 -2.33 -13.76 1.76
N ALA A 38 -3.27 -14.17 0.91
CA ALA A 38 -3.33 -15.54 0.40
C ALA A 38 -2.14 -15.86 -0.52
N ARG A 39 -1.85 -14.98 -1.50
CA ARG A 39 -0.74 -15.16 -2.45
C ARG A 39 0.61 -15.30 -1.76
N CYS A 40 0.86 -14.49 -0.74
CA CYS A 40 2.11 -14.45 0.02
C CYS A 40 2.13 -15.38 1.23
N ALA A 41 1.14 -16.29 1.39
CA ALA A 41 1.02 -17.11 2.59
C ALA A 41 2.27 -17.96 2.87
N LYS A 42 2.92 -18.48 1.82
CA LYS A 42 4.13 -19.32 1.89
C LYS A 42 5.43 -18.61 1.47
N ALA A 43 5.40 -17.29 1.30
CA ALA A 43 6.59 -16.54 0.90
C ALA A 43 7.59 -16.43 2.07
N SER A 44 8.85 -16.77 1.83
CA SER A 44 9.93 -16.65 2.82
C SER A 44 10.18 -15.19 3.21
N ALA A 45 10.09 -14.26 2.25
CA ALA A 45 10.18 -12.82 2.48
C ALA A 45 8.78 -12.19 2.44
N LYS A 46 8.03 -12.35 3.54
CA LYS A 46 6.59 -12.06 3.58
C LYS A 46 6.25 -10.59 3.32
N ASP A 47 6.94 -9.67 3.99
CA ASP A 47 6.69 -8.22 3.86
C ASP A 47 7.00 -7.73 2.45
N ARG A 48 8.11 -8.22 1.87
CA ARG A 48 8.49 -7.93 0.48
C ARG A 48 7.44 -8.42 -0.51
N CYS A 49 6.93 -9.64 -0.30
CA CYS A 49 5.88 -10.21 -1.14
C CYS A 49 4.60 -9.37 -1.06
N LEU A 50 4.16 -9.03 0.15
CA LEU A 50 2.94 -8.22 0.37
C LEU A 50 3.06 -6.85 -0.28
N PHE A 51 4.21 -6.19 -0.14
CA PHE A 51 4.47 -4.89 -0.76
C PHE A 51 4.33 -4.94 -2.29
N TYR A 52 5.07 -5.84 -2.96
CA TYR A 52 5.00 -5.92 -4.42
C TYR A 52 3.66 -6.45 -4.93
N CYS A 53 3.02 -7.38 -4.20
CA CYS A 53 1.68 -7.84 -4.53
C CYS A 53 0.67 -6.69 -4.46
N GLY A 54 0.71 -5.85 -3.41
CA GLY A 54 -0.19 -4.69 -3.26
C GLY A 54 -0.01 -3.69 -4.39
N VAL A 55 1.24 -3.32 -4.71
CA VAL A 55 1.54 -2.44 -5.84
C VAL A 55 1.00 -2.99 -7.16
N CYS A 56 1.22 -4.28 -7.44
CA CYS A 56 0.72 -4.91 -8.64
C CYS A 56 -0.81 -5.05 -8.65
N CYS A 57 -1.42 -5.31 -7.49
CA CYS A 57 -2.87 -5.44 -7.35
C CYS A 57 -3.57 -4.11 -7.55
N ARG A 58 -3.04 -2.99 -7.04
CA ARG A 58 -3.61 -1.67 -7.32
C ARG A 58 -3.54 -1.31 -8.80
N ASP A 59 -2.41 -1.59 -9.43
CA ASP A 59 -2.21 -1.27 -10.85
C ASP A 59 -3.08 -2.14 -11.77
N CYS A 60 -3.29 -3.41 -11.43
CA CYS A 60 -3.92 -4.40 -12.30
C CYS A 60 -5.33 -4.83 -11.84
N SER A 61 -5.75 -4.45 -10.63
CA SER A 61 -6.99 -4.89 -9.97
C SER A 61 -7.19 -6.42 -9.97
N CYS A 62 -6.11 -7.20 -9.96
CA CYS A 62 -6.13 -8.66 -10.09
C CYS A 62 -4.95 -9.28 -9.33
N VAL A 63 -5.18 -10.43 -8.69
CA VAL A 63 -4.15 -11.25 -8.02
C VAL A 63 -4.40 -12.72 -8.38
N PRO A 64 -3.41 -13.44 -8.93
CA PRO A 64 -3.52 -14.86 -9.26
C PRO A 64 -3.88 -15.75 -8.06
N SER A 65 -4.55 -16.86 -8.34
CA SER A 65 -4.83 -17.91 -7.36
C SER A 65 -3.54 -18.60 -6.86
N GLY A 66 -3.65 -19.29 -5.72
CA GLY A 66 -2.54 -20.04 -5.13
C GLY A 66 -1.41 -19.16 -4.57
N THR A 67 -0.31 -19.79 -4.14
CA THR A 67 0.86 -19.10 -3.56
C THR A 67 2.04 -18.95 -4.53
N TYR A 68 1.94 -19.56 -5.71
CA TYR A 68 2.94 -19.53 -6.78
C TYR A 68 2.25 -19.86 -8.11
N GLY A 69 2.84 -19.47 -9.26
CA GLY A 69 2.28 -19.78 -10.59
C GLY A 69 0.99 -19.04 -10.93
N ASN A 70 0.19 -19.58 -11.84
CA ASN A 70 -1.15 -19.12 -12.27
C ASN A 70 -1.22 -17.67 -12.76
N LYS A 71 -0.09 -17.11 -13.20
CA LYS A 71 -0.01 -15.69 -13.57
C LYS A 71 -0.84 -15.39 -14.83
N ASP A 72 -1.11 -16.39 -15.65
CA ASP A 72 -2.01 -16.34 -16.81
C ASP A 72 -3.45 -15.93 -16.45
N GLU A 73 -3.91 -16.16 -15.22
CA GLU A 73 -5.20 -15.67 -14.72
C GLU A 73 -5.28 -14.14 -14.68
N CYS A 74 -4.13 -13.46 -14.54
CA CYS A 74 -4.02 -12.01 -14.45
C CYS A 74 -2.92 -11.50 -15.41
N PRO A 75 -3.21 -11.32 -16.72
CA PRO A 75 -2.20 -10.93 -17.71
C PRO A 75 -1.43 -9.65 -17.35
N CYS A 76 -2.12 -8.61 -16.86
CA CYS A 76 -1.46 -7.39 -16.39
C CYS A 76 -0.44 -7.68 -15.26
N TYR A 77 -0.83 -8.48 -14.27
CA TYR A 77 0.02 -8.83 -13.12
C TYR A 77 1.23 -9.66 -13.57
N ARG A 78 1.04 -10.58 -14.53
CA ARG A 78 2.11 -11.38 -15.14
C ARG A 78 3.15 -10.52 -15.85
N ASP A 79 2.68 -9.56 -16.63
CA ASP A 79 3.51 -8.81 -17.59
C ASP A 79 4.13 -7.54 -16.97
N LYS A 80 3.83 -7.25 -15.70
CA LYS A 80 4.48 -6.19 -14.94
C LYS A 80 5.96 -6.48 -14.73
N LEU A 81 6.79 -5.58 -15.26
CA LEU A 81 8.23 -5.62 -15.13
C LEU A 81 8.73 -4.51 -14.20
N THR A 82 9.91 -4.71 -13.63
CA THR A 82 10.62 -3.67 -12.89
C THR A 82 11.05 -2.54 -13.83
N SER A 83 11.20 -1.34 -13.27
CA SER A 83 11.57 -0.15 -14.04
C SER A 83 13.08 -0.06 -14.32
N ASP A 84 13.89 -0.95 -13.74
CA ASP A 84 15.32 -1.01 -14.03
C ASP A 84 15.62 -1.67 -15.38
N GLN A 85 16.84 -1.45 -15.89
CA GLN A 85 17.25 -1.93 -17.21
C GLN A 85 17.17 -3.46 -17.37
N LYS A 86 17.18 -4.23 -16.27
CA LYS A 86 17.11 -5.71 -16.34
C LYS A 86 15.69 -6.23 -16.56
N ARG A 87 14.67 -5.38 -16.49
CA ARG A 87 13.27 -5.67 -16.88
C ARG A 87 12.77 -7.02 -16.34
N LYS A 88 12.95 -7.26 -15.04
CA LYS A 88 12.58 -8.52 -14.39
C LYS A 88 11.09 -8.52 -14.02
N PRO A 89 10.45 -9.69 -13.89
CA PRO A 89 9.10 -9.77 -13.33
C PRO A 89 9.03 -9.06 -11.97
N LYS A 90 8.12 -8.10 -11.84
CA LYS A 90 7.96 -7.28 -10.62
C LYS A 90 7.08 -7.97 -9.59
N CYS A 91 6.02 -8.64 -10.04
CA CYS A 91 4.98 -9.15 -9.17
C CYS A 91 5.26 -10.59 -8.71
N PRO A 92 4.99 -10.92 -7.43
CA PRO A 92 5.24 -12.26 -6.88
C PRO A 92 4.39 -13.35 -7.54
#